data_AF-A0A3A9VT60-F1
#
_entry.id   AF-A0A3A9VT60-F1
#
_cell.length_a   1.000
_cell.length_b   1.000
_cell.length_c   1.000
_cell.angle_alpha   90.00
_cell.angle_beta   90.00
_cell.angle_gamma   90.00
#
_symmetry.space_group_name_H-M   'P 1'
#
loop_
_entity.id
_entity.type
_entity.pdbx_description
1 polymer ?
#
loop_
_entity_poly.entity_id
_entity_poly.type
_entity_poly.pdbx_seq_one_letter_code
_entity_poly.pdbx_strand_id
1 'polypeptide(L)'
;MSKRKLAYQLLFISGALLLLTAIFKEEWLIYTKTLIVCSVSFFYVVEVEKINYLVLVALLLILSAEILSVIDFKKHFRVINILSSLYYILNMILLWKSLQKVKIQFKKIFTLQLAITMCLITYVVYSVADMISLNVNDDQVYLNILIVLFILFIGFCYYIYLNSRTVVSSSLMIAASCFLIVNILTVLNKLYVYLDIFVVITNVLQVFGHYFLIKFFIEQKDLQPNNVEFF
;
A
#
# COMPACT_ATOMS: atom_id res chain seq x y z
N MET A 1 3.63 28.19 15.08
CA MET A 1 4.21 26.89 14.69
C MET A 1 3.56 26.48 13.37
N SER A 2 4.32 26.22 12.29
CA SER A 2 3.68 25.96 10.99
C SER A 2 2.91 24.64 11.01
N LYS A 3 1.71 24.60 10.41
CA LYS A 3 0.84 23.42 10.37
C LYS A 3 1.57 22.18 9.82
N ARG A 4 2.51 22.39 8.88
CA ARG A 4 3.41 21.35 8.35
C ARG A 4 4.28 20.71 9.44
N LYS A 5 4.96 21.52 10.26
CA LYS A 5 5.84 21.01 11.32
C LYS A 5 5.08 20.16 12.33
N LEU A 6 3.84 20.56 12.65
CA LEU A 6 2.95 19.77 13.51
C LEU A 6 2.58 18.42 12.87
N ALA A 7 2.23 18.40 11.58
CA ALA A 7 1.89 17.15 10.89
C ALA A 7 3.05 16.13 10.90
N TYR A 8 4.29 16.57 10.61
CA TYR A 8 5.46 15.70 10.67
C TYR A 8 5.75 15.18 12.09
N GLN A 9 5.62 16.04 13.10
CA GLN A 9 5.81 15.62 14.50
C GLN A 9 4.76 14.61 14.93
N LEU A 10 3.49 14.81 14.57
CA LEU A 10 2.39 13.90 14.89
C LEU A 10 2.62 12.53 14.23
N LEU A 11 3.08 12.52 12.96
CA LEU A 11 3.42 11.29 12.24
C LEU A 11 4.60 10.56 12.91
N PHE A 12 5.66 11.28 13.28
CA PHE A 12 6.83 10.69 13.96
C PHE A 12 6.47 10.11 15.34
N ILE A 13 5.70 10.85 16.15
CA ILE A 13 5.24 10.40 17.47
C ILE A 13 4.34 9.17 17.32
N SER A 14 3.43 9.19 16.33
CA SER A 14 2.54 8.05 16.07
C SER A 14 3.28 6.80 15.62
N GLY A 15 4.32 6.95 14.79
CA GLY A 15 5.19 5.85 14.37
C GLY A 15 6.02 5.28 15.53
N ALA A 16 6.57 6.15 16.39
CA ALA A 16 7.29 5.71 17.59
C ALA A 16 6.39 4.96 18.57
N LEU A 17 5.15 5.43 18.78
CA LEU A 17 4.16 4.75 19.60
C LEU A 17 3.79 3.38 19.02
N LEU A 18 3.60 3.27 17.70
CA LEU A 18 3.32 2.00 17.05
C LEU A 18 4.46 1.00 17.22
N LEU A 19 5.72 1.44 17.05
CA LEU A 19 6.89 0.61 17.33
C LEU A 19 6.90 0.08 18.76
N LEU A 20 6.66 0.95 19.75
CA LEU A 20 6.58 0.55 21.15
C LEU A 20 5.45 -0.45 21.39
N THR A 21 4.26 -0.23 20.83
CA THR A 21 3.15 -1.17 20.99
C THR A 21 3.38 -2.49 20.26
N ALA A 22 4.02 -2.48 19.09
CA ALA A 22 4.33 -3.69 18.34
C ALA A 22 5.34 -4.60 19.05
N ILE A 23 6.21 -4.03 19.89
CA ILE A 23 7.21 -4.79 20.67
C ILE A 23 6.64 -5.23 22.03
N PHE A 24 5.91 -4.36 22.72
CA PHE A 24 5.59 -4.56 24.13
C PHE A 24 4.14 -4.95 24.42
N LYS A 25 3.16 -4.56 23.59
CA LYS A 25 1.72 -4.78 23.84
C LYS A 25 0.88 -4.82 22.54
N GLU A 26 0.69 -6.02 21.97
CA GLU A 26 -0.10 -6.22 20.73
C GLU A 26 -1.57 -5.79 20.87
N GLU A 27 -2.16 -5.86 22.07
CA GLU A 27 -3.55 -5.42 22.31
C GLU A 27 -3.77 -3.92 22.06
N TRP A 28 -2.72 -3.10 22.24
CA TRP A 28 -2.78 -1.65 22.05
C TRP A 28 -2.58 -1.23 20.59
N LEU A 29 -2.27 -2.20 19.73
CA LEU A 29 -1.94 -2.00 18.33
C LEU A 29 -3.14 -1.48 17.53
N ILE A 30 -4.37 -1.76 17.96
CA ILE A 30 -5.60 -1.19 17.38
C ILE A 30 -5.58 0.34 17.47
N TYR A 31 -5.25 0.87 18.66
CA TYR A 31 -5.26 2.31 18.91
C TYR A 31 -4.10 3.01 18.18
N THR A 32 -2.91 2.42 18.19
CA THR A 32 -1.75 3.03 17.52
C THR A 32 -1.84 2.99 16.00
N LYS A 33 -2.38 1.91 15.41
CA LYS A 33 -2.70 1.86 13.97
C LYS A 33 -3.73 2.92 13.58
N THR A 34 -4.79 3.05 14.38
CA THR A 34 -5.81 4.09 14.15
C THR A 34 -5.20 5.49 14.18
N LEU A 35 -4.36 5.75 15.18
CA LEU A 35 -3.68 7.01 15.34
C LEU A 35 -2.78 7.32 14.14
N ILE A 36 -2.04 6.35 13.61
CA ILE A 36 -1.21 6.55 12.41
C ILE A 36 -2.04 6.90 11.19
N VAL A 37 -3.13 6.18 10.91
CA VAL A 37 -3.95 6.49 9.72
C VAL A 37 -4.58 7.89 9.85
N CYS A 38 -4.97 8.29 11.07
CA CYS A 38 -5.39 9.66 11.35
C CYS A 38 -4.25 10.67 11.12
N SER A 39 -3.03 10.40 11.60
CA SER A 39 -1.85 11.24 11.37
C SER A 39 -1.54 11.41 9.89
N VAL A 40 -1.59 10.32 9.12
CA VAL A 40 -1.34 10.31 7.67
C VAL A 40 -2.44 11.07 6.93
N SER A 41 -3.70 10.93 7.36
CA SER A 41 -4.84 11.70 6.81
C SER A 41 -4.67 13.19 7.08
N PHE A 42 -4.26 13.57 8.29
CA PHE A 42 -3.99 14.96 8.64
C PHE A 42 -2.81 15.53 7.84
N PHE A 43 -1.74 14.75 7.66
CA PHE A 43 -0.61 15.11 6.82
C PHE A 43 -1.04 15.39 5.37
N TYR A 44 -1.88 14.52 4.79
CA TYR A 44 -2.43 14.72 3.45
C TYR A 44 -3.22 16.02 3.32
N VAL A 45 -4.13 16.31 4.28
CA VAL A 45 -4.96 17.52 4.25
C VAL A 45 -4.14 18.79 4.40
N VAL A 46 -3.05 18.76 5.18
CA VAL A 46 -2.18 19.92 5.40
C VAL A 46 -1.29 20.22 4.19
N GLU A 47 -0.82 19.19 3.49
CA GLU A 47 0.13 19.35 2.38
C GLU A 47 -0.54 19.62 1.03
N VAL A 48 -1.80 19.21 0.84
CA VAL A 48 -2.48 19.34 -0.44
C VAL A 48 -3.23 20.66 -0.58
N GLU A 49 -3.01 21.36 -1.69
CA GLU A 49 -3.74 22.59 -2.05
C GLU A 49 -5.24 22.36 -2.38
N LYS A 50 -5.59 21.21 -2.96
CA LYS A 50 -6.96 20.82 -3.32
C LYS A 50 -7.24 19.38 -2.89
N ILE A 51 -8.00 19.23 -1.81
CA ILE A 51 -8.29 17.94 -1.20
C ILE A 51 -9.05 17.05 -2.18
N ASN A 52 -8.49 15.87 -2.48
CA ASN A 52 -9.22 14.83 -3.20
C ASN A 52 -9.82 13.86 -2.18
N TYR A 53 -11.14 13.95 -1.99
CA TYR A 53 -11.88 13.11 -1.03
C TYR A 53 -11.70 11.60 -1.25
N LEU A 54 -11.40 11.16 -2.49
CA LEU A 54 -11.13 9.75 -2.77
C LEU A 54 -9.92 9.21 -1.99
N VAL A 55 -8.90 10.05 -1.73
CA VAL A 55 -7.73 9.64 -0.93
C VAL A 55 -8.13 9.40 0.53
N LEU A 56 -8.97 10.28 1.09
CA LEU A 56 -9.48 10.13 2.45
C LEU A 56 -10.37 8.88 2.58
N VAL A 57 -11.22 8.62 1.59
CA VAL A 57 -12.04 7.39 1.56
C VAL A 57 -11.16 6.15 1.49
N ALA A 58 -10.10 6.14 0.68
CA ALA A 58 -9.14 5.03 0.63
C ALA A 58 -8.46 4.82 2.00
N LEU A 59 -8.03 5.90 2.66
CA LEU A 59 -7.44 5.82 4.01
C LEU A 59 -8.43 5.27 5.06
N LEU A 60 -9.71 5.62 4.99
CA LEU A 60 -10.73 5.08 5.89
C LEU A 60 -11.02 3.59 5.64
N LEU A 61 -11.01 3.15 4.38
CA LEU A 61 -11.19 1.74 4.03
C LEU A 61 -10.05 0.88 4.57
N ILE A 62 -8.79 1.32 4.39
CA ILE A 62 -7.66 0.57 4.94
C ILE A 62 -7.65 0.62 6.46
N LEU A 63 -8.00 1.75 7.09
CA LEU A 63 -8.16 1.82 8.55
C LEU A 63 -9.15 0.76 9.06
N SER A 64 -10.29 0.64 8.39
CA SER A 64 -11.31 -0.35 8.76
C SER A 64 -10.75 -1.77 8.60
N ALA A 65 -10.11 -2.08 7.47
CA ALA A 65 -9.49 -3.39 7.24
C ALA A 65 -8.43 -3.74 8.30
N GLU A 66 -7.63 -2.75 8.71
CA GLU A 66 -6.59 -2.90 9.73
C GLU A 66 -7.15 -3.17 11.12
N ILE A 67 -8.19 -2.45 11.53
CA ILE A 67 -8.85 -2.68 12.81
C ILE A 67 -9.43 -4.10 12.86
N LEU A 68 -10.11 -4.53 11.79
CA LEU A 68 -10.67 -5.88 11.70
C LEU A 68 -9.56 -6.96 11.71
N SER A 69 -8.44 -6.69 11.06
CA SER A 69 -7.26 -7.58 11.01
C SER A 69 -6.63 -7.80 12.38
N VAL A 70 -6.61 -6.78 13.25
CA VAL A 70 -6.06 -6.91 14.61
C VAL A 70 -7.06 -7.58 15.56
N ILE A 71 -8.37 -7.31 15.43
CA ILE A 71 -9.39 -7.91 16.30
C ILE A 71 -9.44 -9.44 16.10
N ASP A 72 -9.72 -9.88 14.87
CA ASP A 72 -9.77 -11.31 14.55
C ASP A 72 -9.67 -11.49 13.03
N PHE A 73 -8.45 -11.77 12.57
CA PHE A 73 -8.14 -11.93 11.15
C PHE A 73 -8.89 -13.09 10.51
N LYS A 74 -9.04 -14.23 11.20
CA LYS A 74 -9.68 -15.43 10.63
C LYS A 74 -11.18 -15.23 10.52
N LYS A 75 -11.82 -14.72 11.57
CA LYS A 75 -13.28 -14.50 11.57
C LYS A 75 -13.72 -13.46 10.56
N HIS A 76 -12.93 -12.40 10.37
CA HIS A 76 -13.26 -11.30 9.47
C HIS A 76 -12.57 -11.38 8.11
N PHE A 77 -11.95 -12.51 7.79
CA PHE A 77 -11.12 -12.69 6.60
C PHE A 77 -11.82 -12.20 5.32
N ARG A 78 -13.08 -12.63 5.11
CA ARG A 78 -13.90 -12.18 3.98
C ARG A 78 -14.06 -10.66 3.91
N VAL A 79 -14.40 -10.03 5.03
CA VAL A 79 -14.65 -8.57 5.10
C VAL A 79 -13.34 -7.80 4.88
N ILE A 80 -12.24 -8.27 5.48
CA ILE A 80 -10.90 -7.69 5.30
C ILE A 80 -10.51 -7.71 3.82
N ASN A 81 -10.68 -8.85 3.14
CA ASN A 81 -10.35 -8.95 1.71
C ASN A 81 -11.21 -8.03 0.86
N ILE A 82 -12.51 -7.93 1.12
CA ILE A 82 -13.40 -7.00 0.39
C ILE A 82 -12.95 -5.54 0.58
N LEU A 83 -12.66 -5.12 1.82
CA LEU A 83 -12.20 -3.77 2.11
C LEU A 83 -10.84 -3.48 1.44
N SER A 84 -9.90 -4.42 1.51
CA SER A 84 -8.59 -4.31 0.87
C SER A 84 -8.70 -4.28 -0.66
N SER A 85 -9.58 -5.07 -1.25
CA SER A 85 -9.88 -5.04 -2.69
C SER A 85 -10.43 -3.67 -3.11
N LEU A 86 -11.40 -3.13 -2.37
CA LEU A 86 -11.95 -1.79 -2.63
C LEU A 86 -10.87 -0.71 -2.48
N TYR A 87 -10.01 -0.82 -1.47
CA TYR A 87 -8.85 0.05 -1.30
C TYR A 87 -7.94 0.03 -2.53
N TYR A 88 -7.58 -1.14 -3.06
CA TYR A 88 -6.74 -1.22 -4.26
C TYR A 88 -7.44 -0.66 -5.50
N ILE A 89 -8.74 -0.92 -5.69
CA ILE A 89 -9.51 -0.34 -6.80
C ILE A 89 -9.48 1.19 -6.74
N LEU A 90 -9.74 1.78 -5.57
CA LEU A 90 -9.70 3.24 -5.42
C LEU A 90 -8.31 3.80 -5.68
N ASN A 91 -7.25 3.14 -5.20
CA ASN A 91 -5.89 3.57 -5.49
C ASN A 91 -5.57 3.47 -6.98
N MET A 92 -6.01 2.42 -7.69
CA MET A 92 -5.87 2.34 -9.14
C MET A 92 -6.61 3.49 -9.86
N ILE A 93 -7.83 3.84 -9.43
CA ILE A 93 -8.57 5.00 -9.97
C ILE A 93 -7.83 6.31 -9.72
N LEU A 94 -7.23 6.49 -8.53
CA LEU A 94 -6.42 7.65 -8.21
C LEU A 94 -5.16 7.73 -9.10
N LEU A 95 -4.48 6.60 -9.28
CA LEU A 95 -3.30 6.46 -10.13
C LEU A 95 -3.62 6.64 -11.62
N TRP A 96 -4.87 6.36 -12.04
CA TRP A 96 -5.32 6.56 -13.43
C TRP A 96 -5.13 7.99 -13.93
N LYS A 97 -5.38 8.98 -13.07
CA LYS A 97 -5.15 10.40 -13.40
C LYS A 97 -3.67 10.68 -13.66
N SER A 98 -2.78 10.01 -12.92
CA SER A 98 -1.33 10.11 -13.10
C SER A 98 -0.86 9.37 -14.35
N LEU A 99 -1.46 8.21 -14.67
CA LEU A 99 -1.20 7.46 -15.90
C LEU A 99 -1.53 8.27 -17.16
N GLN A 100 -2.65 8.98 -17.17
CA GLN A 100 -3.04 9.84 -18.29
C GLN A 100 -2.01 10.94 -18.56
N LYS A 101 -1.40 11.52 -17.52
CA LYS A 101 -0.38 12.56 -17.66
C LYS A 101 0.93 12.04 -18.25
N VAL A 102 1.28 10.79 -17.96
CA VAL A 102 2.56 10.19 -18.39
C VAL A 102 2.56 9.86 -19.90
N LYS A 103 1.45 10.08 -20.63
CA LYS A 103 1.23 9.73 -22.06
C LYS A 103 1.59 8.27 -22.32
N ILE A 104 0.58 7.42 -22.42
CA ILE A 104 0.72 5.96 -22.59
C ILE A 104 1.42 5.64 -23.93
N GLN A 105 2.75 5.53 -23.93
CA GLN A 105 3.52 5.15 -25.12
C GLN A 105 3.58 3.63 -25.27
N PHE A 106 2.47 3.00 -25.71
CA PHE A 106 2.32 1.55 -25.92
C PHE A 106 3.47 0.84 -26.65
N LYS A 107 4.20 1.55 -27.52
CA LYS A 107 5.32 0.97 -28.29
C LYS A 107 6.60 0.68 -27.50
N LYS A 108 6.77 1.19 -26.28
CA LYS A 108 7.94 0.90 -25.40
C LYS A 108 7.58 0.14 -24.11
N ILE A 109 6.30 -0.25 -23.96
CA ILE A 109 5.69 -0.65 -22.67
C ILE A 109 6.13 -2.02 -22.16
N PHE A 110 6.42 -2.99 -23.04
CA PHE A 110 6.89 -4.31 -22.62
C PHE A 110 8.42 -4.32 -22.63
N THR A 111 9.03 -3.55 -21.74
CA THR A 111 10.44 -3.76 -21.43
C THR A 111 10.56 -5.13 -20.77
N LEU A 112 11.50 -5.96 -21.25
CA LEU A 112 11.77 -7.30 -20.73
C LEU A 112 11.88 -7.31 -19.19
N GLN A 113 12.42 -6.23 -18.61
CA GLN A 113 12.49 -6.01 -17.17
C GLN A 113 11.12 -6.01 -16.47
N LEU A 114 10.11 -5.31 -17.01
CA LEU A 114 8.75 -5.29 -16.43
C LEU A 114 8.15 -6.69 -16.43
N ALA A 115 8.29 -7.42 -17.54
CA ALA A 115 7.76 -8.77 -17.67
C ALA A 115 8.39 -9.74 -16.66
N ILE A 116 9.73 -9.69 -16.50
CA ILE A 116 10.45 -10.50 -15.52
C ILE A 116 10.01 -10.15 -14.09
N THR A 117 9.94 -8.86 -13.74
CA THR A 117 9.53 -8.43 -12.40
C THR A 117 8.09 -8.84 -12.08
N MET A 118 7.16 -8.63 -13.01
CA MET A 118 5.76 -9.02 -12.81
C MET A 118 5.60 -10.55 -12.71
N CYS A 119 6.38 -11.32 -13.47
CA CYS A 119 6.39 -12.77 -13.38
C CYS A 119 6.88 -13.24 -12.00
N LEU A 120 7.99 -12.68 -11.51
CA LEU A 120 8.52 -12.98 -10.17
C LEU A 120 7.53 -12.61 -9.06
N ILE A 121 6.91 -11.43 -9.14
CA ILE A 121 5.90 -10.98 -8.17
C ILE A 121 4.70 -11.93 -8.17
N THR A 122 4.20 -12.27 -9.35
CA THR A 122 3.06 -13.20 -9.49
C THR A 122 3.41 -14.56 -8.92
N TYR A 123 4.61 -15.08 -9.21
CA TYR A 123 5.09 -16.34 -8.67
C TYR A 123 5.14 -16.34 -7.14
N VAL A 124 5.72 -15.30 -6.53
CA VAL A 124 5.82 -15.19 -5.06
C VAL A 124 4.44 -15.10 -4.43
N VAL A 125 3.56 -14.24 -4.95
CA VAL A 125 2.21 -14.08 -4.40
C VAL A 125 1.40 -15.36 -4.54
N TYR A 126 1.50 -16.06 -5.67
CA TYR A 126 0.84 -17.35 -5.89
C TYR A 126 1.37 -18.43 -4.95
N SER A 127 2.69 -18.51 -4.76
CA SER A 127 3.30 -19.48 -3.86
C SER A 127 2.82 -19.28 -2.41
N VAL A 128 2.67 -18.03 -1.96
CA VAL A 128 2.11 -17.72 -0.63
C VAL A 128 0.62 -18.07 -0.58
N ALA A 129 -0.14 -17.79 -1.64
CA ALA A 129 -1.56 -18.12 -1.74
C ALA A 129 -1.81 -19.64 -1.69
N ASP A 130 -0.95 -20.43 -2.32
CA ASP A 130 -1.01 -21.89 -2.29
C ASP A 130 -0.77 -22.42 -0.86
N MET A 131 0.23 -21.89 -0.15
CA MET A 131 0.54 -22.28 1.24
C MET A 131 -0.62 -22.03 2.21
N ILE A 132 -1.39 -20.96 2.01
CA ILE A 132 -2.52 -20.61 2.89
C ILE A 132 -3.86 -21.17 2.41
N SER A 133 -3.94 -21.71 1.19
CA SER A 133 -5.20 -22.16 0.58
C SER A 133 -5.94 -23.17 1.45
N LEU A 134 -5.20 -24.08 2.08
CA LEU A 134 -5.72 -25.10 3.00
C LEU A 134 -6.43 -24.51 4.23
N ASN A 135 -6.08 -23.30 4.65
CA ASN A 135 -6.63 -22.63 5.83
C ASN A 135 -7.82 -21.72 5.50
N VAL A 136 -8.18 -21.56 4.23
CA VAL A 136 -9.10 -20.53 3.73
C VAL A 136 -10.25 -21.11 2.89
N ASN A 137 -10.41 -22.45 2.88
CA ASN A 137 -11.30 -23.22 1.98
C ASN A 137 -12.60 -22.53 1.51
N ASP A 138 -13.42 -21.95 2.39
CA ASP A 138 -14.70 -21.33 2.00
C ASP A 138 -14.57 -19.90 1.39
N ASP A 139 -13.48 -19.18 1.67
CA ASP A 139 -13.27 -17.78 1.27
C ASP A 139 -12.19 -17.61 0.19
N GLN A 140 -11.75 -18.71 -0.44
CA GLN A 140 -10.66 -18.71 -1.43
C GLN A 140 -10.93 -17.78 -2.64
N VAL A 141 -12.20 -17.62 -3.03
CA VAL A 141 -12.59 -16.71 -4.12
C VAL A 141 -12.24 -15.25 -3.79
N TYR A 142 -12.47 -14.82 -2.55
CA TYR A 142 -12.15 -13.45 -2.11
C TYR A 142 -10.66 -13.20 -2.07
N LEU A 143 -9.88 -14.20 -1.64
CA LEU A 143 -8.43 -14.15 -1.67
C LEU A 143 -7.90 -14.02 -3.10
N ASN A 144 -8.43 -14.81 -4.05
CA ASN A 144 -8.02 -14.73 -5.45
C ASN A 144 -8.32 -13.37 -6.09
N ILE A 145 -9.50 -12.80 -5.80
CA ILE A 145 -9.87 -11.45 -6.25
C ILE A 145 -8.89 -10.42 -5.70
N LEU A 146 -8.55 -10.51 -4.40
CA LEU A 146 -7.57 -9.62 -3.79
C LEU A 146 -6.20 -9.72 -4.45
N ILE A 147 -5.71 -10.94 -4.71
CA ILE A 147 -4.42 -11.19 -5.37
C ILE A 147 -4.37 -10.55 -6.75
N VAL A 148 -5.40 -10.75 -7.57
CA VAL A 148 -5.46 -10.17 -8.93
C VAL A 148 -5.44 -8.64 -8.85
N LEU A 149 -6.24 -8.04 -7.97
CA LEU A 149 -6.27 -6.59 -7.79
C LEU A 149 -4.94 -6.04 -7.26
N PHE A 150 -4.29 -6.78 -6.37
CA PHE A 150 -2.99 -6.41 -5.82
C PHE A 150 -1.88 -6.44 -6.87
N ILE A 151 -1.83 -7.50 -7.69
CA ILE A 151 -0.89 -7.60 -8.81
C ILE A 151 -1.11 -6.47 -9.82
N LEU A 152 -2.37 -6.17 -10.16
CA LEU A 152 -2.70 -5.05 -11.04
C LEU A 152 -2.25 -3.71 -10.46
N PHE A 153 -2.48 -3.48 -9.17
CA PHE A 153 -2.02 -2.28 -8.47
C PHE A 153 -0.51 -2.12 -8.55
N ILE A 154 0.26 -3.18 -8.26
CA ILE A 154 1.73 -3.13 -8.38
C ILE A 154 2.14 -2.87 -9.84
N GLY A 155 1.47 -3.51 -10.80
CA GLY A 155 1.72 -3.29 -12.23
C GLY A 155 1.54 -1.82 -12.62
N PHE A 156 0.48 -1.16 -12.15
CA PHE A 156 0.28 0.28 -12.37
C PHE A 156 1.39 1.13 -11.72
N CYS A 157 1.78 0.81 -10.49
CA CYS A 157 2.87 1.51 -9.81
C CYS A 157 4.20 1.40 -10.57
N TYR A 158 4.55 0.18 -11.00
CA TYR A 158 5.78 -0.08 -11.75
C TYR A 158 5.75 0.59 -13.13
N TYR A 159 4.59 0.60 -13.78
CA TYR A 159 4.39 1.26 -15.06
C TYR A 159 4.64 2.78 -14.98
N ILE A 160 4.06 3.44 -13.96
CA ILE A 160 4.26 4.88 -13.73
C ILE A 160 5.74 5.17 -13.46
N TYR A 161 6.41 4.29 -12.70
CA TYR A 161 7.83 4.41 -12.42
C TYR A 161 8.70 4.36 -13.67
N LEU A 162 8.54 3.34 -14.53
CA LEU A 162 9.36 3.19 -15.73
C LEU A 162 9.19 4.35 -16.72
N ASN A 163 7.99 4.93 -16.79
CA ASN A 163 7.66 5.96 -17.76
C ASN A 163 7.79 7.40 -17.22
N SER A 164 8.18 7.59 -15.96
CA SER A 164 8.46 8.91 -15.38
C SER A 164 9.83 8.94 -14.70
N ARG A 165 10.70 9.86 -15.12
CA ARG A 165 12.05 10.05 -14.55
C ARG A 165 12.08 10.86 -13.24
N THR A 166 10.92 11.11 -12.63
CA THR A 166 10.82 12.00 -11.46
C THR A 166 11.08 11.25 -10.15
N VAL A 167 11.67 11.93 -9.16
CA VAL A 167 11.84 11.40 -7.79
C VAL A 167 10.48 10.97 -7.18
N VAL A 168 9.40 11.61 -7.63
CA VAL A 168 8.02 11.27 -7.30
C VAL A 168 7.69 9.83 -7.72
N SER A 169 8.09 9.39 -8.91
CA SER A 169 7.81 8.03 -9.39
C SER A 169 8.54 6.95 -8.56
N SER A 170 9.75 7.24 -8.07
CA SER A 170 10.49 6.35 -7.18
C SER A 170 9.78 6.13 -5.84
N SER A 171 9.09 7.14 -5.31
CA SER A 171 8.31 6.99 -4.08
C SER A 171 7.17 5.97 -4.23
N LEU A 172 6.55 5.91 -5.41
CA LEU A 172 5.49 4.95 -5.70
C LEU A 172 6.01 3.52 -5.77
N MET A 173 7.22 3.32 -6.31
CA MET A 173 7.87 2.01 -6.31
C MET A 173 8.14 1.54 -4.87
N ILE A 174 8.72 2.42 -4.04
CA ILE A 174 9.01 2.10 -2.64
C ILE A 174 7.72 1.72 -1.91
N ALA A 175 6.63 2.47 -2.13
CA ALA A 175 5.32 2.13 -1.56
C ALA A 175 4.83 0.76 -2.01
N ALA A 176 4.90 0.45 -3.31
CA ALA A 176 4.49 -0.85 -3.86
C ALA A 176 5.31 -2.02 -3.27
N SER A 177 6.64 -1.86 -3.15
CA SER A 177 7.51 -2.85 -2.51
C SER A 177 7.17 -3.04 -1.03
N CYS A 178 6.89 -1.97 -0.29
CA CYS A 178 6.45 -2.06 1.09
C CYS A 178 5.14 -2.85 1.21
N PHE A 179 4.12 -2.53 0.38
CA PHE A 179 2.85 -3.26 0.42
C PHE A 179 2.99 -4.73 0.03
N LEU A 180 3.89 -5.08 -0.90
CA LEU A 180 4.17 -6.46 -1.26
C LEU A 180 4.70 -7.25 -0.07
N ILE A 181 5.71 -6.71 0.62
CA ILE A 181 6.30 -7.37 1.78
C ILE A 181 5.29 -7.44 2.92
N VAL A 182 4.55 -6.37 3.19
CA VAL A 182 3.53 -6.31 4.25
C VAL A 182 2.43 -7.34 4.02
N ASN A 183 1.87 -7.43 2.81
CA ASN A 183 0.80 -8.39 2.53
C ASN A 183 1.27 -9.83 2.69
N ILE A 184 2.44 -10.17 2.14
CA ILE A 184 3.00 -11.52 2.24
C ILE A 184 3.26 -11.89 3.70
N LEU A 185 3.99 -11.04 4.44
CA LEU A 185 4.35 -11.31 5.83
C LEU A 185 3.12 -11.33 6.74
N THR A 186 2.13 -10.45 6.53
CA THR A 186 0.91 -10.42 7.36
C THR A 186 0.13 -11.72 7.21
N VAL A 187 -0.06 -12.15 5.96
CA VAL A 187 -0.81 -13.37 5.64
C VAL A 187 -0.08 -14.61 6.16
N LEU A 188 1.24 -14.71 5.95
CA LEU A 188 2.05 -15.79 6.53
C LEU A 188 2.02 -15.78 8.06
N ASN A 189 2.11 -14.61 8.69
CA ASN A 189 2.11 -14.48 10.14
C ASN A 189 0.77 -14.88 10.77
N LYS A 190 -0.35 -14.53 10.14
CA LYS A 190 -1.70 -14.78 10.69
C LYS A 190 -2.27 -16.15 10.30
N LEU A 191 -1.85 -16.73 9.18
CA LEU A 191 -2.41 -17.98 8.67
C LEU A 191 -1.44 -19.16 8.61
N TYR A 192 -0.13 -18.97 8.71
CA TYR A 192 0.85 -20.06 8.59
C TYR A 192 1.69 -20.21 9.86
N VAL A 193 2.60 -19.28 10.14
CA VAL A 193 3.50 -19.32 11.31
C VAL A 193 3.58 -17.94 11.95
N TYR A 194 3.15 -17.85 13.20
CA TYR A 194 3.20 -16.62 13.97
C TYR A 194 4.61 -16.36 14.51
N LEU A 195 5.17 -15.19 14.17
CA LEU A 195 6.47 -14.68 14.61
C LEU A 195 6.35 -13.20 14.98
N ASP A 196 6.71 -12.84 16.20
CA ASP A 196 6.63 -11.45 16.69
C ASP A 196 7.44 -10.46 15.83
N ILE A 197 8.58 -10.92 15.30
CA ILE A 197 9.42 -10.11 14.40
C ILE A 197 8.64 -9.71 13.14
N PHE A 198 7.78 -10.57 12.61
CA PHE A 198 6.95 -10.24 11.45
C PHE A 198 5.92 -9.17 11.78
N VAL A 199 5.38 -9.17 13.00
CA VAL A 199 4.49 -8.09 13.47
C VAL A 199 5.22 -6.75 13.44
N VAL A 200 6.44 -6.66 13.96
CA VAL A 200 7.20 -5.41 13.95
C VAL A 200 7.54 -4.95 12.53
N ILE A 201 8.06 -5.85 11.69
CA ILE A 201 8.46 -5.53 10.31
C ILE A 201 7.26 -5.08 9.47
N THR A 202 6.14 -5.80 9.53
CA THR A 202 4.92 -5.46 8.78
C THR A 202 4.41 -4.09 9.18
N ASN A 203 4.33 -3.81 10.48
CA ASN A 203 3.87 -2.52 10.99
C ASN A 203 4.75 -1.36 10.51
N VAL A 204 6.08 -1.49 10.58
CA VAL A 204 7.01 -0.45 10.11
C VAL A 204 6.89 -0.22 8.61
N LEU A 205 6.96 -1.29 7.82
CA LEU A 205 6.85 -1.20 6.36
C LEU A 205 5.49 -0.66 5.92
N GLN A 206 4.44 -0.95 6.69
CA GLN A 206 3.11 -0.42 6.40
C GLN A 206 3.05 1.09 6.58
N VAL A 207 3.63 1.64 7.66
CA VAL A 207 3.71 3.11 7.84
C VAL A 207 4.47 3.74 6.68
N PHE A 208 5.61 3.17 6.30
CA PHE A 208 6.38 3.66 5.16
C PHE A 208 5.59 3.56 3.84
N GLY A 209 4.93 2.43 3.60
CA GLY A 209 4.10 2.22 2.41
C GLY A 209 3.01 3.29 2.26
N HIS A 210 2.27 3.56 3.33
CA HIS A 210 1.24 4.61 3.32
C HIS A 210 1.84 6.01 3.19
N TYR A 211 2.93 6.31 3.89
CA TYR A 211 3.59 7.61 3.81
C TYR A 211 4.07 7.90 2.38
N PHE A 212 4.76 6.95 1.74
CA PHE A 212 5.25 7.12 0.37
C PHE A 212 4.12 7.19 -0.65
N LEU A 213 3.05 6.41 -0.48
CA LEU A 213 1.88 6.48 -1.35
C LEU A 213 1.18 7.85 -1.25
N ILE A 214 1.02 8.37 -0.04
CA ILE A 214 0.42 9.69 0.18
C ILE A 214 1.32 10.81 -0.32
N LYS A 215 2.63 10.70 -0.10
CA LYS A 215 3.63 11.61 -0.67
C LYS A 215 3.51 11.65 -2.20
N PHE A 216 3.39 10.49 -2.85
CA PHE A 216 3.13 10.43 -4.29
C PHE A 216 1.86 11.18 -4.68
N PHE A 217 0.74 10.99 -3.96
CA PHE A 217 -0.51 11.70 -4.28
C PHE A 217 -0.46 13.21 -4.05
N ILE A 218 0.40 13.69 -3.15
CA ILE A 218 0.68 15.11 -2.95
C ILE A 218 1.48 15.66 -4.14
N GLU A 219 2.57 14.98 -4.50
CA GLU A 219 3.56 15.41 -5.49
C GLU A 219 3.19 15.03 -6.94
N GLN A 220 2.10 14.30 -7.18
CA GLN A 220 1.66 13.84 -8.52
C GLN A 220 1.41 14.98 -9.53
N LYS A 221 1.34 16.24 -9.07
CA LYS A 221 1.25 17.40 -9.97
C LYS A 221 2.57 17.65 -10.69
N ASP A 222 3.69 17.28 -10.09
CA ASP A 222 5.05 17.51 -10.58
C ASP A 222 5.57 16.38 -11.48
N LEU A 223 4.72 15.41 -11.82
CA LEU A 223 5.03 14.34 -12.76
C LEU A 223 5.30 14.91 -14.16
N GLN A 224 6.56 14.83 -14.58
CA GLN A 224 6.98 15.15 -15.95
C GLN A 224 7.04 13.88 -16.80
N PRO A 225 6.48 13.90 -18.03
CA PRO A 225 6.60 12.79 -18.97
C PRO A 225 8.04 12.67 -19.50
N ASN A 226 8.46 11.45 -19.82
CA ASN A 226 9.80 11.17 -20.32
C ASN A 226 9.91 11.62 -21.80
N ASN A 227 10.37 12.85 -22.05
CA ASN A 227 10.55 13.43 -23.39
C ASN A 227 11.92 13.09 -24.02
N VAL A 228 12.41 11.85 -23.88
CA VAL A 228 13.67 11.47 -24.54
C VAL A 228 13.35 10.75 -25.84
N GLU A 229 13.32 11.53 -26.94
CA GLU A 229 13.62 11.05 -28.28
C GLU A 229 15.10 10.63 -28.29
N PHE A 230 15.36 9.35 -27.99
CA PHE A 230 16.61 8.74 -28.42
C PHE A 230 16.46 8.50 -29.91
N PHE A 231 17.08 9.40 -30.70
CA PHE A 231 17.44 9.18 -32.10
C PHE A 231 18.23 7.88 -32.25
#